data_AF-A0A842KDW9-F1
#
_entry.id   AF-A0A842KDW9-F1
#
_cell.length_a   1.000
_cell.length_b   1.000
_cell.length_c   1.000
_cell.angle_alpha   90.00
_cell.angle_beta   90.00
_cell.angle_gamma   90.00
#
_symmetry.space_group_name_H-M   'P 1'
#
loop_
_entity.id
_entity.type
_entity.pdbx_description
1 polymer ?
#
loop_
_entity_poly.entity_id
_entity_poly.type
_entity_poly.pdbx_seq_one_letter_code
_entity_poly.pdbx_strand_id
1 'polypeptide(L)'
;MLKVGEYLGRGKGRREILEVVELRNGWILVKTKNTKSDKDFKVRTVTNPELQRFYTPKYAHFAIDFFGKLCQNKEKAKDVFKAIIEVWHGKDVKRVIEEFTPRTEGLVGYDLDYILYAVGWILEQEDINFGGRPKSLQEQLDKKCQEAGVKVPEGRLGSQLAISLFCDIINGVHPVEALLAANLDIVPRFARR
;
A
#
# COMPACT_ATOMS: atom_id res chain seq x y z
N MET A 1 -12.80 -18.99 11.00
CA MET A 1 -12.54 -17.54 11.14
C MET A 1 -11.15 -17.39 11.71
N LEU A 2 -10.27 -16.63 11.05
CA LEU A 2 -8.90 -16.42 11.51
C LEU A 2 -8.90 -15.48 12.71
N LYS A 3 -8.11 -15.81 13.75
CA LYS A 3 -8.04 -14.99 14.97
C LYS A 3 -6.63 -14.53 15.27
N VAL A 4 -6.53 -13.41 15.99
CA VAL A 4 -5.26 -12.93 16.56
C VAL A 4 -4.69 -13.99 17.51
N GLY A 5 -3.38 -14.23 17.45
CA GLY A 5 -2.66 -15.28 18.18
C GLY A 5 -2.70 -16.66 17.52
N GLU A 6 -3.56 -16.87 16.51
CA GLU A 6 -3.49 -18.07 15.67
C GLU A 6 -2.37 -17.96 14.64
N TYR A 7 -2.27 -18.93 13.74
CA TYR A 7 -1.22 -18.98 12.74
C TYR A 7 -1.76 -19.10 11.33
N LEU A 8 -1.20 -18.31 10.41
CA LEU A 8 -1.45 -18.40 8.98
C LEU A 8 -0.34 -19.21 8.29
N GLY A 9 -0.72 -20.10 7.38
CA GLY A 9 0.19 -20.89 6.56
C GLY A 9 0.59 -22.23 7.20
N ARG A 10 1.45 -22.98 6.51
CA ARG A 10 1.83 -24.35 6.89
C ARG A 10 3.36 -24.52 6.92
N GLY A 11 3.83 -25.50 7.71
CA GLY A 11 5.25 -25.85 7.81
C GLY A 11 6.14 -24.67 8.16
N LYS A 12 7.31 -24.55 7.49
CA LYS A 12 8.27 -23.45 7.69
C LYS A 12 7.71 -22.06 7.36
N GLY A 13 6.61 -21.98 6.62
CA GLY A 13 5.92 -20.74 6.27
C GLY A 13 4.83 -20.30 7.26
N ARG A 14 4.57 -21.09 8.31
CA ARG A 14 3.60 -20.78 9.36
C ARG A 14 4.03 -19.54 10.13
N ARG A 15 3.16 -18.55 10.28
CA ARG A 15 3.43 -17.29 10.99
C ARG A 15 2.25 -16.94 11.88
N GLU A 16 2.55 -16.40 13.07
CA GLU A 16 1.55 -15.92 14.01
C GLU A 16 0.81 -14.71 13.44
N ILE A 17 -0.50 -14.64 13.69
CA ILE A 17 -1.40 -13.56 13.29
C ILE A 17 -1.42 -12.52 14.39
N LEU A 18 -1.05 -11.28 14.05
CA LEU A 18 -0.96 -10.15 14.96
C LEU A 18 -2.22 -9.27 14.93
N GLU A 19 -2.83 -9.14 13.75
CA GLU A 19 -3.99 -8.28 13.54
C GLU A 19 -4.83 -8.86 12.39
N VAL A 20 -6.15 -8.67 12.45
CA VAL A 20 -7.13 -9.18 11.47
C VAL A 20 -8.13 -8.07 11.16
N VAL A 21 -8.38 -7.84 9.87
CA VAL A 21 -9.44 -6.96 9.37
C VAL A 21 -10.26 -7.72 8.34
N GLU A 22 -11.57 -7.80 8.58
CA GLU A 22 -12.53 -8.31 7.60
C GLU A 22 -12.95 -7.17 6.68
N LEU A 23 -12.87 -7.42 5.37
CA LEU A 23 -13.19 -6.44 4.33
C LEU A 23 -14.60 -6.70 3.80
N ARG A 24 -15.22 -5.67 3.22
CA ARG A 24 -16.61 -5.75 2.76
C ARG A 24 -16.82 -6.79 1.64
N ASN A 25 -15.79 -7.06 0.86
CA ASN A 25 -15.80 -8.06 -0.21
C ASN A 25 -15.57 -9.51 0.30
N GLY A 26 -15.58 -9.72 1.62
CA GLY A 26 -15.39 -11.03 2.24
C GLY A 26 -13.93 -11.49 2.30
N TRP A 27 -12.97 -10.69 1.81
CA TRP A 27 -11.56 -10.96 2.02
C TRP A 27 -11.14 -10.60 3.44
N ILE A 28 -10.04 -11.22 3.89
CA ILE A 28 -9.48 -10.96 5.21
C ILE A 28 -8.05 -10.44 5.04
N LEU A 29 -7.77 -9.26 5.57
CA LEU A 29 -6.42 -8.74 5.67
C LEU A 29 -5.84 -9.13 7.03
N VAL A 30 -4.62 -9.65 7.03
CA VAL A 30 -3.93 -10.03 8.28
C VAL A 30 -2.51 -9.50 8.34
N LYS A 31 -2.11 -9.00 9.51
CA LYS A 31 -0.70 -8.81 9.87
C LYS A 31 -0.18 -10.13 10.42
N THR A 32 0.96 -10.59 9.90
CA THR A 32 1.65 -11.77 10.40
C THR A 32 3.03 -11.42 10.91
N LYS A 33 3.50 -12.06 11.99
CA LYS A 33 4.86 -11.83 12.52
C LYS A 33 5.91 -12.07 11.44
N ASN A 34 6.88 -11.18 11.36
CA ASN A 34 8.01 -11.29 10.44
C ASN A 34 9.34 -11.29 11.21
N THR A 35 10.47 -11.35 10.51
CA THR A 35 11.76 -11.68 11.13
C THR A 35 12.80 -10.57 11.11
N LYS A 36 12.49 -9.37 10.57
CA LYS A 36 13.50 -8.29 10.52
C LYS A 36 13.69 -7.58 11.86
N SER A 37 12.62 -7.42 12.64
CA SER A 37 12.63 -6.85 13.99
C SER A 37 11.42 -7.32 14.79
N ASP A 38 11.37 -7.04 16.09
CA ASP A 38 10.22 -7.39 16.94
C ASP A 38 8.93 -6.65 16.54
N LYS A 39 9.06 -5.50 15.89
CA LYS A 39 7.95 -4.70 15.37
C LYS A 39 7.62 -5.04 13.92
N ASP A 40 8.48 -5.79 13.22
CA ASP A 40 8.29 -6.13 11.81
C ASP A 40 7.17 -7.14 11.63
N PHE A 41 6.33 -6.88 10.62
CA PHE A 41 5.22 -7.73 10.26
C PHE A 41 5.14 -7.85 8.74
N LYS A 42 4.30 -8.77 8.28
CA LYS A 42 4.01 -8.95 6.87
C LYS A 42 2.51 -8.92 6.65
N VAL A 43 2.08 -8.04 5.76
CA VAL A 43 0.70 -7.92 5.30
C VAL A 43 0.36 -9.12 4.41
N ARG A 44 -0.76 -9.79 4.68
CA ARG A 44 -1.30 -10.87 3.85
C ARG A 44 -2.77 -10.64 3.58
N THR A 45 -3.19 -10.93 2.36
CA THR A 45 -4.60 -10.91 1.98
C THR A 45 -5.05 -12.34 1.77
N VAL A 46 -6.01 -12.79 2.57
CA VAL A 46 -6.64 -14.10 2.50
C VAL A 46 -7.89 -13.96 1.64
N THR A 47 -7.85 -14.56 0.45
CA THR A 47 -8.95 -14.50 -0.52
C THR A 47 -9.88 -15.70 -0.42
N ASN A 48 -9.43 -16.78 0.22
CA ASN A 48 -10.25 -17.93 0.56
C ASN A 48 -9.87 -18.42 1.97
N PRO A 49 -10.68 -18.10 2.99
CA PRO A 49 -10.41 -18.48 4.38
C PRO A 49 -10.41 -19.99 4.62
N GLU A 50 -11.28 -20.75 3.94
CA GLU A 50 -11.39 -22.21 4.11
C GLU A 50 -10.13 -22.94 3.65
N LEU A 51 -9.60 -22.54 2.49
CA LEU A 51 -8.37 -23.10 1.92
C LEU A 51 -7.10 -22.43 2.46
N GLN A 52 -7.24 -21.40 3.31
CA GLN A 52 -6.17 -20.51 3.74
C GLN A 52 -5.28 -20.05 2.57
N ARG A 53 -5.89 -19.76 1.41
CA ARG A 53 -5.15 -19.21 0.27
C ARG A 53 -4.95 -17.72 0.50
N PHE A 54 -3.70 -17.29 0.46
CA PHE A 54 -3.31 -15.91 0.67
C PHE A 54 -2.21 -15.48 -0.28
N TYR A 55 -2.11 -14.17 -0.49
CA TYR A 55 -0.98 -13.54 -1.16
C TYR A 55 -0.43 -12.39 -0.30
N THR A 56 0.71 -11.85 -0.72
CA THR A 56 1.29 -10.65 -0.08
C THR A 56 1.02 -9.47 -1.00
N PRO A 57 0.13 -8.54 -0.63
CA PRO A 57 -0.02 -7.33 -1.41
C PRO A 57 1.29 -6.54 -1.40
N LYS A 58 1.49 -5.78 -2.48
CA LYS A 58 2.65 -4.93 -2.73
C LYS A 58 2.13 -3.61 -3.29
N TYR A 59 2.82 -2.50 -3.02
CA TYR A 59 2.47 -1.18 -3.58
C TYR A 59 2.29 -1.22 -5.11
N ALA A 60 3.01 -2.08 -5.84
CA ALA A 60 2.84 -2.26 -7.28
C ALA A 60 1.40 -2.68 -7.67
N HIS A 61 0.75 -3.54 -6.90
CA HIS A 61 -0.65 -3.94 -7.15
C HIS A 61 -1.59 -2.72 -7.05
N PHE A 62 -1.36 -1.86 -6.05
CA PHE A 62 -2.18 -0.67 -5.81
C PHE A 62 -1.85 0.46 -6.77
N ALA A 63 -0.60 0.59 -7.20
CA ALA A 63 -0.18 1.58 -8.19
C ALA A 63 -0.82 1.31 -9.57
N ILE A 64 -0.85 0.04 -9.99
CA ILE A 64 -1.50 -0.38 -11.23
C ILE A 64 -3.02 -0.17 -11.13
N ASP A 65 -3.64 -0.61 -10.02
CA ASP A 65 -5.06 -0.41 -9.78
C ASP A 65 -5.45 1.09 -9.77
N PHE A 66 -4.68 1.92 -9.07
CA PHE A 66 -4.87 3.36 -9.00
C PHE A 66 -4.79 4.04 -10.36
N PHE A 67 -3.85 3.63 -11.22
CA PHE A 67 -3.77 4.12 -12.59
C PHE A 67 -5.00 3.73 -13.42
N GLY A 68 -5.49 2.50 -13.29
CA GLY A 68 -6.74 2.08 -13.92
C GLY A 68 -7.93 2.97 -13.51
N LYS A 69 -8.02 3.29 -12.21
CA LYS A 69 -9.02 4.23 -11.67
C LYS A 69 -8.86 5.63 -12.26
N LEU A 70 -7.63 6.14 -12.40
CA LEU A 70 -7.36 7.43 -13.04
C LEU A 70 -7.80 7.47 -14.50
N CYS A 71 -7.52 6.40 -15.26
CA CYS A 71 -7.97 6.27 -16.64
C CYS A 71 -9.50 6.22 -16.77
N GLN A 72 -10.18 5.59 -15.82
CA GLN A 72 -11.65 5.51 -15.80
C GLN A 72 -12.29 6.85 -15.42
N ASN A 73 -11.87 7.46 -14.30
CA ASN A 73 -12.40 8.72 -13.81
C ASN A 73 -11.36 9.45 -12.94
N LYS A 74 -10.76 10.49 -13.53
CA LYS A 74 -9.68 11.26 -12.90
C LYS A 74 -10.08 11.91 -11.58
N GLU A 75 -11.29 12.48 -11.48
CA GLU A 75 -11.72 13.19 -10.27
C GLU A 75 -11.98 12.23 -9.11
N LYS A 76 -12.68 11.11 -9.35
CA LYS A 76 -12.87 10.09 -8.32
C LYS A 76 -11.56 9.42 -7.91
N ALA A 77 -10.64 9.24 -8.84
CA ALA A 77 -9.31 8.71 -8.50
C ALA A 77 -8.50 9.70 -7.65
N LYS A 78 -8.59 11.01 -7.88
CA LYS A 78 -7.99 12.00 -6.95
C LYS A 78 -8.54 11.87 -5.53
N ASP A 79 -9.82 11.55 -5.38
CA ASP A 79 -10.40 11.26 -4.05
C ASP A 79 -9.80 10.00 -3.41
N VAL A 80 -9.53 8.94 -4.20
CA VAL A 80 -8.79 7.76 -3.72
C VAL A 80 -7.37 8.14 -3.28
N PHE A 81 -6.66 8.95 -4.07
CA PHE A 81 -5.34 9.43 -3.71
C PHE A 81 -5.37 10.23 -2.41
N LYS A 82 -6.30 11.17 -2.28
CA LYS A 82 -6.50 11.95 -1.06
C LYS A 82 -6.75 11.03 0.14
N ALA A 83 -7.63 10.03 0.01
CA ALA A 83 -7.87 9.05 1.07
C ALA A 83 -6.60 8.29 1.49
N ILE A 84 -5.75 7.88 0.54
CA ILE A 84 -4.45 7.26 0.84
C ILE A 84 -3.55 8.22 1.63
N ILE A 85 -3.48 9.49 1.22
CA ILE A 85 -2.67 10.51 1.91
C ILE A 85 -3.20 10.76 3.33
N GLU A 86 -4.51 10.78 3.53
CA GLU A 86 -5.13 10.96 4.86
C GLU A 86 -4.76 9.81 5.81
N VAL A 87 -4.83 8.56 5.33
CA VAL A 87 -4.35 7.39 6.09
C VAL A 87 -2.85 7.45 6.33
N TRP A 88 -2.07 7.91 5.35
CA TRP A 88 -0.62 8.07 5.51
C TRP A 88 -0.26 9.06 6.61
N HIS A 89 -1.05 10.13 6.77
CA HIS A 89 -0.96 11.13 7.85
C HIS A 89 -1.52 10.64 9.20
N GLY A 90 -1.96 9.39 9.30
CA GLY A 90 -2.40 8.78 10.55
C GLY A 90 -3.87 9.02 10.88
N LYS A 91 -4.71 9.46 9.93
CA LYS A 91 -6.15 9.45 10.14
C LYS A 91 -6.66 8.01 10.24
N ASP A 92 -7.68 7.82 11.07
CA ASP A 92 -8.33 6.53 11.25
C ASP A 92 -8.93 6.01 9.94
N VAL A 93 -8.59 4.77 9.58
CA VAL A 93 -8.96 4.17 8.29
C VAL A 93 -10.48 4.07 8.13
N LYS A 94 -11.23 3.72 9.20
CA LYS A 94 -12.70 3.59 9.12
C LYS A 94 -13.35 4.92 8.80
N ARG A 95 -12.94 5.99 9.48
CA ARG A 95 -13.42 7.35 9.21
C ARG A 95 -13.11 7.79 7.78
N VAL A 96 -11.92 7.49 7.27
CA VAL A 96 -11.56 7.82 5.88
C VAL A 96 -12.42 7.02 4.90
N ILE A 97 -12.67 5.73 5.14
CA ILE A 97 -13.57 4.92 4.30
C ILE A 97 -14.98 5.52 4.27
N GLU A 98 -15.53 5.90 5.43
CA GLU A 98 -16.87 6.50 5.53
C GLU A 98 -16.96 7.81 4.74
N GLU A 99 -15.95 8.68 4.85
CA GLU A 99 -15.93 9.97 4.14
C GLU A 99 -15.80 9.78 2.61
N PHE A 100 -14.93 8.89 2.16
CA PHE A 100 -14.53 8.81 0.76
C PHE A 100 -15.30 7.78 -0.06
N THR A 101 -15.92 6.77 0.55
CA THR A 101 -16.70 5.74 -0.18
C THR A 101 -17.73 6.35 -1.14
N PRO A 102 -18.58 7.31 -0.73
CA PRO A 102 -19.57 7.90 -1.63
C PRO A 102 -18.94 8.66 -2.82
N ARG A 103 -17.73 9.20 -2.64
CA ARG A 103 -17.01 9.95 -3.68
C ARG A 103 -16.32 9.03 -4.68
N THR A 104 -15.90 7.85 -4.23
CA THR A 104 -15.14 6.88 -5.02
C THR A 104 -15.99 5.74 -5.58
N GLU A 105 -17.30 5.73 -5.31
CA GLU A 105 -18.20 4.66 -5.75
C GLU A 105 -18.22 4.49 -7.28
N GLY A 106 -18.31 3.24 -7.75
CA GLY A 106 -18.34 2.90 -9.18
C GLY A 106 -16.98 2.89 -9.88
N LEU A 107 -15.89 3.12 -9.15
CA LEU A 107 -14.54 2.87 -9.67
C LEU A 107 -14.27 1.36 -9.80
N VAL A 108 -13.58 0.96 -10.87
CA VAL A 108 -13.18 -0.44 -11.12
C VAL A 108 -12.01 -0.86 -10.24
N GLY A 109 -11.82 -2.17 -10.09
CA GLY A 109 -10.67 -2.76 -9.41
C GLY A 109 -10.92 -2.98 -7.92
N TYR A 110 -9.91 -2.73 -7.09
CA TYR A 110 -10.03 -2.94 -5.64
C TYR A 110 -10.97 -1.94 -4.97
N ASP A 111 -11.72 -2.42 -3.99
CA ASP A 111 -12.55 -1.59 -3.12
C ASP A 111 -11.71 -0.66 -2.25
N LEU A 112 -12.25 0.51 -1.91
CA LEU A 112 -11.54 1.53 -1.14
C LEU A 112 -11.06 1.01 0.23
N ASP A 113 -11.87 0.24 0.94
CA ASP A 113 -11.49 -0.34 2.23
C ASP A 113 -10.29 -1.27 2.10
N TYR A 114 -10.26 -2.10 1.06
CA TYR A 114 -9.08 -2.94 0.82
C TYR A 114 -7.84 -2.10 0.54
N ILE A 115 -7.94 -1.09 -0.32
CA ILE A 115 -6.82 -0.19 -0.64
C ILE A 115 -6.31 0.48 0.63
N LEU A 116 -7.18 1.10 1.43
CA LEU A 116 -6.76 1.91 2.57
C LEU A 116 -6.17 1.06 3.70
N TYR A 117 -6.77 -0.09 4.04
CA TYR A 117 -6.20 -0.98 5.05
C TYR A 117 -4.87 -1.58 4.59
N ALA A 118 -4.80 -2.09 3.36
CA ALA A 118 -3.60 -2.76 2.87
C ALA A 118 -2.45 -1.80 2.62
N VAL A 119 -2.71 -0.66 1.96
CA VAL A 119 -1.69 0.38 1.77
C VAL A 119 -1.27 0.95 3.12
N GLY A 120 -2.21 1.26 4.03
CA GLY A 120 -1.89 1.75 5.37
C GLY A 120 -0.90 0.86 6.11
N TRP A 121 -1.15 -0.46 6.15
CA TRP A 121 -0.25 -1.41 6.78
C TRP A 121 1.07 -1.60 6.02
N ILE A 122 1.08 -1.54 4.68
CA ILE A 122 2.33 -1.57 3.91
C ILE A 122 3.19 -0.35 4.26
N LEU A 123 2.61 0.85 4.30
CA LEU A 123 3.34 2.08 4.64
C LEU A 123 3.91 2.01 6.07
N GLU A 124 3.11 1.57 7.05
CA GLU A 124 3.59 1.30 8.41
C GLU A 124 4.77 0.32 8.42
N GLN A 125 4.69 -0.77 7.65
CA GLN A 125 5.76 -1.76 7.54
C GLN A 125 7.05 -1.16 6.96
N GLU A 126 6.95 -0.30 5.93
CA GLU A 126 8.10 0.35 5.32
C GLU A 126 8.79 1.30 6.30
N ASP A 127 8.04 2.04 7.12
CA ASP A 127 8.60 2.94 8.13
C ASP A 127 9.28 2.18 9.27
N ILE A 128 8.67 1.09 9.76
CA ILE A 128 9.27 0.23 10.80
C ILE A 128 10.62 -0.34 10.35
N ASN A 129 10.73 -0.67 9.06
CA ASN A 129 11.93 -1.28 8.49
C ASN A 129 12.91 -0.25 7.91
N PHE A 130 12.63 1.04 8.04
CA PHE A 130 13.44 2.07 7.41
C PHE A 130 14.73 2.33 8.18
N GLY A 131 15.86 1.92 7.58
CA GLY A 131 17.20 2.17 8.11
C GLY A 131 17.84 3.49 7.64
N GLY A 132 17.11 4.29 6.86
CA GLY A 132 17.65 5.48 6.19
C GLY A 132 17.85 5.29 4.68
N ARG A 133 18.14 6.40 3.99
CA ARG A 133 18.44 6.42 2.55
C ARG A 133 19.45 7.54 2.24
N PRO A 134 20.15 7.51 1.09
CA PRO A 134 21.01 8.61 0.66
C PRO A 134 20.27 9.94 0.56
N LYS A 135 20.93 11.04 0.94
CA LYS A 135 20.34 12.39 0.93
C LYS A 135 19.80 12.79 -0.45
N SER A 136 20.54 12.50 -1.51
CA SER A 136 20.12 12.80 -2.88
C SER A 136 18.82 12.09 -3.28
N LEU A 137 18.61 10.86 -2.78
CA LEU A 137 17.36 10.14 -3.01
C LEU A 137 16.22 10.74 -2.17
N GLN A 138 16.49 11.13 -0.93
CA GLN A 138 15.51 11.79 -0.07
C GLN A 138 15.00 13.10 -0.71
N GLU A 139 15.90 13.95 -1.20
CA GLU A 139 15.56 15.21 -1.88
C GLU A 139 14.69 14.98 -3.13
N GLN A 140 14.96 13.92 -3.89
CA GLN A 140 14.13 13.55 -5.06
C GLN A 140 12.71 13.18 -4.65
N LEU A 141 12.55 12.41 -3.57
CA LEU A 141 11.24 12.00 -3.07
C LEU A 141 10.46 13.16 -2.47
N ASP A 142 11.16 14.07 -1.78
CA ASP A 142 10.59 15.31 -1.23
C ASP A 142 10.03 16.17 -2.36
N LYS A 143 10.80 16.35 -3.44
CA LYS A 143 10.38 17.10 -4.62
C LYS A 143 9.12 16.51 -5.26
N LYS A 144 9.08 15.18 -5.47
CA LYS A 144 7.90 14.50 -6.04
C LYS A 144 6.64 14.71 -5.19
N CYS A 145 6.77 14.61 -3.87
CA CYS A 145 5.65 14.86 -2.96
C CYS A 145 5.20 16.32 -3.03
N GLN A 146 6.16 17.26 -3.02
CA GLN A 146 5.87 18.70 -3.11
C GLN A 146 5.15 19.07 -4.41
N GLU A 147 5.58 18.53 -5.56
CA GLU A 147 4.94 18.76 -6.86
C GLU A 147 3.50 18.23 -6.90
N ALA A 148 3.21 17.15 -6.17
CA ALA A 148 1.85 16.64 -5.99
C ALA A 148 1.05 17.36 -4.86
N GLY A 149 1.62 18.40 -4.23
CA GLY A 149 0.99 19.12 -3.13
C GLY A 149 0.89 18.32 -1.82
N VAL A 150 1.72 17.29 -1.67
CA VAL A 150 1.72 16.38 -0.52
C VAL A 150 2.81 16.77 0.47
N LYS A 151 2.42 17.01 1.72
CA LYS A 151 3.36 17.18 2.84
C LYS A 151 3.76 15.81 3.38
N VAL A 152 5.04 15.62 3.67
CA VAL A 152 5.56 14.41 4.32
C VAL A 152 5.32 14.51 5.83
N PRO A 153 4.63 13.56 6.47
CA PRO A 153 4.48 13.53 7.92
C PRO A 153 5.80 13.17 8.62
N GLU A 154 5.98 13.63 9.85
CA GLU A 154 7.13 13.26 10.67
C GLU A 154 7.16 11.75 10.93
N GLY A 155 8.35 11.15 10.87
CA GLY A 155 8.53 9.71 11.08
C GLY A 155 8.05 8.81 9.93
N ARG A 156 7.69 9.37 8.76
CA ARG A 156 7.14 8.63 7.61
C ARG A 156 8.06 8.59 6.39
N LEU A 157 9.37 8.69 6.62
CA LEU A 157 10.38 8.74 5.57
C LEU A 157 10.58 7.39 4.86
N GLY A 158 10.26 6.26 5.50
CA GLY A 158 10.36 4.94 4.88
C GLY A 158 9.32 4.75 3.80
N SER A 159 8.07 5.01 4.17
CA SER A 159 6.88 4.88 3.34
C SER A 159 6.74 5.98 2.28
N GLN A 160 7.47 7.09 2.42
CA GLN A 160 7.51 8.15 1.42
C GLN A 160 7.88 7.66 0.01
N LEU A 161 8.72 6.62 -0.11
CA LEU A 161 9.03 6.02 -1.42
C LEU A 161 7.76 5.51 -2.10
N ALA A 162 6.93 4.76 -1.38
CA ALA A 162 5.67 4.25 -1.89
C ALA A 162 4.68 5.38 -2.19
N ILE A 163 4.63 6.45 -1.37
CA ILE A 163 3.78 7.62 -1.66
C ILE A 163 4.24 8.37 -2.90
N SER A 164 5.55 8.55 -3.09
CA SER A 164 6.10 9.21 -4.27
C SER A 164 5.69 8.52 -5.58
N LEU A 165 5.49 7.20 -5.55
CA LEU A 165 4.95 6.44 -6.68
C LEU A 165 3.52 6.88 -7.04
N PHE A 166 2.65 7.05 -6.05
CA PHE A 166 1.31 7.57 -6.27
C PHE A 166 1.34 9.04 -6.73
N CYS A 167 2.28 9.84 -6.22
CA CYS A 167 2.52 11.23 -6.66
C CYS A 167 2.91 11.31 -8.14
N ASP A 168 3.82 10.45 -8.61
CA ASP A 168 4.19 10.37 -10.02
C ASP A 168 2.96 10.01 -10.88
N ILE A 169 2.19 9.00 -10.45
CA ILE A 169 1.03 8.50 -11.19
C ILE A 169 -0.09 9.55 -11.27
N ILE A 170 -0.40 10.27 -10.18
CA ILE A 170 -1.42 11.33 -10.21
C ILE A 170 -0.99 12.51 -11.10
N ASN A 171 0.32 12.75 -11.23
CA ASN A 171 0.91 13.73 -12.13
C ASN A 171 1.01 13.24 -13.60
N GLY A 172 0.52 12.04 -13.89
CA GLY A 172 0.38 11.51 -15.25
C GLY A 172 1.50 10.57 -15.70
N VAL A 173 2.40 10.17 -14.81
CA VAL A 173 3.45 9.17 -15.12
C VAL A 173 2.84 7.77 -15.19
N HIS A 174 3.25 6.98 -16.17
CA HIS A 174 2.79 5.60 -16.29
C HIS A 174 3.33 4.74 -15.12
N PRO A 175 2.56 3.81 -14.54
CA PRO A 175 2.99 3.06 -13.35
C PRO A 175 4.30 2.30 -13.51
N VAL A 176 4.55 1.75 -14.70
CA VAL A 176 5.81 1.05 -15.00
C VAL A 176 7.00 2.01 -14.88
N GLU A 177 6.88 3.21 -15.46
CA GLU A 177 7.94 4.22 -15.40
C GLU A 177 8.15 4.70 -13.97
N ALA A 178 7.06 4.95 -13.24
CA ALA A 178 7.12 5.35 -11.83
C ALA A 178 7.78 4.27 -10.95
N LEU A 179 7.48 2.99 -11.17
CA LEU A 179 8.08 1.87 -10.45
C LEU A 179 9.57 1.71 -10.77
N LEU A 180 9.96 1.86 -12.04
CA LEU A 180 11.38 1.82 -12.45
C LEU A 180 12.17 3.00 -11.87
N ALA A 181 11.60 4.21 -11.90
CA ALA A 181 12.22 5.39 -11.33
C ALA A 181 12.41 5.30 -9.81
N ALA A 182 11.50 4.59 -9.12
CA ALA A 182 11.62 4.33 -7.69
C ALA A 182 12.66 3.22 -7.36
N ASN A 183 13.33 2.64 -8.36
CA ASN A 183 14.28 1.53 -8.24
C ASN A 183 13.71 0.35 -7.42
N LEU A 184 12.40 0.14 -7.54
CA LEU A 184 11.70 -0.97 -6.92
C LEU A 184 12.01 -2.21 -7.75
N ASP A 185 12.18 -3.35 -7.08
CA ASP A 185 12.68 -4.66 -7.55
C ASP A 185 11.90 -5.23 -8.77
N ILE A 186 11.94 -4.52 -9.88
CA ILE A 186 11.33 -4.81 -11.18
C ILE A 186 12.50 -4.75 -12.15
N VAL A 187 13.18 -5.88 -12.32
CA VAL A 187 14.15 -6.02 -13.39
C VAL A 187 13.36 -6.17 -14.70
N PRO A 188 13.40 -5.19 -15.63
CA PRO A 188 12.78 -5.38 -16.94
C PRO A 188 13.48 -6.55 -17.62
N ARG A 189 12.72 -7.51 -18.16
CA ARG A 189 13.31 -8.68 -18.85
C ARG A 189 14.22 -8.30 -20.03
N PHE A 190 14.14 -7.05 -20.51
CA PHE A 190 14.91 -6.52 -21.63
C PHE A 190 16.18 -5.75 -21.24
N ALA A 191 16.50 -5.59 -19.95
CA ALA A 191 17.71 -4.90 -19.49
C ALA A 191 18.99 -5.76 -19.55
N ARG A 192 19.00 -6.82 -20.36
CA ARG A 192 20.21 -7.53 -20.76
C ARG A 192 20.48 -7.26 -22.24
N ARG A 193 21.28 -6.24 -22.51
CA ARG A 193 22.18 -6.17 -23.66
C ARG A 193 23.49 -5.56 -23.21
#